data_AF-A9XXP6-F1
#
_entry.id   AF-A9XXP6-F1
#
_cell.length_a   1.000
_cell.length_b   1.000
_cell.length_c   1.000
_cell.angle_alpha   90.00
_cell.angle_beta   90.00
_cell.angle_gamma   90.00
#
_symmetry.space_group_name_H-M   'P 1'
#
loop_
_entity.id
_entity.type
_entity.pdbx_description
1 polymer ?
#
loop_
_entity_poly.entity_id
_entity_poly.type
_entity_poly.pdbx_seq_one_letter_code
_entity_poly.pdbx_strand_id
1 'polypeptide(L)'
;PIIASTNRGRDLIGVQNLMKKHQAVMGEMAQHETRVEAVRAAGAALRDAGHFAADEIGARLQQLHQQWTQLQEKALQRKQDLEDSLQAQQYFADANEAESWMREKEPMANTQDYGKDEDSSEALLKKHEALLSDLEAFGNTIKSLREQANSCRQQESPVVDVSGKECVVALYDYAEKSPREVSMKRGDVLTLLNSNNK
;
A
#
# COMPACT_ATOMS: atom_id res chain seq x y z
N PRO A 1 16.13 -9.44 -1.05
CA PRO A 1 15.01 -10.09 -1.77
C PRO A 1 13.79 -9.15 -1.87
N ILE A 2 13.24 -8.93 -3.06
CA ILE A 2 12.12 -7.99 -3.29
C ILE A 2 10.90 -8.30 -2.41
N ILE A 3 10.61 -9.58 -2.17
CA ILE A 3 9.50 -10.06 -1.32
C ILE A 3 9.66 -9.63 0.16
N ALA A 4 10.89 -9.51 0.65
CA ALA A 4 11.17 -9.08 2.02
C ALA A 4 11.37 -7.57 2.17
N SER A 5 11.23 -6.80 1.08
CA SER A 5 11.37 -5.35 1.15
C SER A 5 10.20 -4.75 1.91
N THR A 6 10.47 -3.73 2.72
CA THR A 6 9.47 -2.90 3.41
C THR A 6 9.17 -1.60 2.66
N ASN A 7 9.80 -1.39 1.49
CA ASN A 7 9.54 -0.19 0.68
C ASN A 7 8.13 -0.28 0.06
N ARG A 8 7.30 0.72 0.40
CA ARG A 8 5.90 0.87 -0.01
C ARG A 8 5.66 1.99 -1.03
N GLY A 9 6.70 2.72 -1.46
CA GLY A 9 6.60 3.87 -2.35
C GLY A 9 6.22 5.16 -1.62
N ARG A 10 6.60 6.32 -2.19
CA ARG A 10 6.39 7.66 -1.58
C ARG A 10 5.43 8.54 -2.37
N ASP A 11 5.09 8.13 -3.57
CA ASP A 11 4.20 8.80 -4.51
C ASP A 11 3.47 7.73 -5.36
N LEU A 12 2.38 8.13 -6.01
CA LEU A 12 1.54 7.22 -6.79
C LEU A 12 2.34 6.43 -7.84
N ILE A 13 3.25 7.11 -8.56
CA ILE A 13 4.11 6.50 -9.58
C ILE A 13 5.05 5.46 -8.97
N GLY A 14 5.66 5.77 -7.82
CA GLY A 14 6.54 4.88 -7.08
C GLY A 14 5.84 3.61 -6.63
N VAL A 15 4.63 3.72 -6.08
CA VAL A 15 3.83 2.55 -5.67
C VAL A 15 3.47 1.70 -6.88
N GLN A 16 2.97 2.31 -7.96
CA GLN A 16 2.63 1.60 -9.21
C GLN A 16 3.82 0.82 -9.79
N ASN A 17 5.02 1.41 -9.75
CA ASN A 17 6.24 0.75 -10.18
C ASN A 17 6.62 -0.44 -9.27
N LEU A 18 6.46 -0.29 -7.96
CA LEU A 18 6.69 -1.38 -7.00
C LEU A 18 5.69 -2.52 -7.19
N MET A 19 4.43 -2.22 -7.46
CA MET A 19 3.41 -3.22 -7.79
C MET A 19 3.74 -3.97 -9.07
N LYS A 20 4.15 -3.28 -10.14
CA LYS A 20 4.61 -3.94 -11.37
C LYS A 20 5.78 -4.91 -11.13
N LYS A 21 6.77 -4.48 -10.33
CA LYS A 21 7.90 -5.35 -9.94
C LYS A 21 7.43 -6.55 -9.11
N HIS A 22 6.50 -6.35 -8.18
CA HIS A 22 5.94 -7.44 -7.39
C HIS A 22 5.16 -8.43 -8.27
N GLN A 23 4.38 -7.95 -9.23
CA GLN A 23 3.65 -8.76 -10.19
C GLN A 23 4.60 -9.67 -11.00
N ALA A 24 5.76 -9.15 -11.42
CA ALA A 24 6.77 -9.95 -12.11
C ALA A 24 7.30 -11.10 -11.23
N VAL A 25 7.61 -10.80 -9.96
CA VAL A 25 8.04 -11.82 -8.99
C VAL A 25 6.95 -12.87 -8.72
N MET A 26 5.68 -12.46 -8.66
CA MET A 26 4.57 -13.41 -8.53
C MET A 26 4.46 -14.34 -9.74
N GLY A 27 4.73 -13.83 -10.95
CA GLY A 27 4.80 -14.65 -12.16
C GLY A 27 5.94 -15.68 -12.10
N GLU A 28 7.13 -15.27 -11.66
CA GLU A 28 8.26 -16.18 -11.45
C GLU A 28 7.94 -17.25 -10.40
N MET A 29 7.29 -16.86 -9.29
CA MET A 29 6.84 -17.81 -8.26
C MET A 29 5.84 -18.82 -8.80
N ALA A 30 4.84 -18.39 -9.58
CA ALA A 30 3.88 -19.29 -10.21
C ALA A 30 4.56 -20.28 -11.18
N GLN A 31 5.57 -19.83 -11.93
CA GLN A 31 6.37 -20.72 -12.78
C GLN A 31 7.17 -21.74 -11.95
N HIS A 32 7.70 -21.34 -10.79
CA HIS A 32 8.46 -22.22 -9.90
C HIS A 32 7.59 -23.18 -9.11
N GLU A 33 6.31 -22.86 -8.87
CA GLU A 33 5.37 -23.70 -8.14
C GLU A 33 5.26 -25.11 -8.72
N THR A 34 5.11 -25.22 -10.04
CA THR A 34 5.06 -26.51 -10.74
C THR A 34 6.33 -27.34 -10.53
N ARG A 35 7.50 -26.69 -10.47
CA ARG A 35 8.79 -27.37 -10.24
C ARG A 35 8.91 -27.86 -8.80
N VAL A 36 8.50 -27.03 -7.84
CA VAL A 36 8.49 -27.40 -6.41
C VAL A 36 7.57 -28.60 -6.20
N GLU A 37 6.39 -28.60 -6.82
CA GLU A 37 5.44 -29.70 -6.72
C GLU A 37 5.95 -30.99 -7.38
N ALA A 38 6.60 -30.88 -8.54
CA ALA A 38 7.22 -32.04 -9.19
C ALA A 38 8.32 -32.68 -8.33
N VAL A 39 9.18 -31.86 -7.71
CA VAL A 39 10.23 -32.34 -6.77
C VAL A 39 9.58 -33.00 -5.56
N ARG A 40 8.49 -32.42 -5.03
CA ARG A 40 7.76 -32.97 -3.89
C ARG A 40 7.13 -34.32 -4.21
N ALA A 41 6.50 -34.46 -5.37
CA ALA A 41 5.91 -35.71 -5.83
C ALA A 41 6.96 -36.80 -6.05
N ALA A 42 8.08 -36.47 -6.70
CA ALA A 42 9.17 -37.41 -6.94
C ALA A 42 9.81 -37.89 -5.62
N GLY A 43 10.06 -36.97 -4.68
CA GLY A 43 10.60 -37.31 -3.38
C GLY A 43 9.64 -38.17 -2.54
N ALA A 44 8.34 -37.88 -2.58
CA ALA A 44 7.33 -38.70 -1.91
C ALA A 44 7.31 -40.13 -2.47
N ALA A 45 7.37 -40.28 -3.80
CA ALA A 45 7.43 -41.60 -4.44
C ALA A 45 8.67 -42.41 -4.03
N LEU A 46 9.85 -41.78 -3.93
CA LEU A 46 11.07 -42.46 -3.46
C LEU A 46 10.96 -42.91 -2.00
N ARG A 47 10.39 -42.06 -1.14
CA ARG A 47 10.14 -42.39 0.26
C ARG A 47 9.18 -43.57 0.37
N ASP A 48 8.08 -43.52 -0.36
CA ASP A 48 7.02 -44.54 -0.31
C ASP A 48 7.47 -45.87 -0.93
N ALA A 49 8.44 -45.85 -1.85
CA ALA A 49 9.12 -47.04 -2.39
C ALA A 49 10.16 -47.66 -1.43
N GLY A 50 10.32 -47.13 -0.21
CA GLY A 50 11.25 -47.66 0.78
C GLY A 50 12.73 -47.39 0.46
N HIS A 51 13.03 -46.26 -0.19
CA HIS A 51 14.40 -45.87 -0.49
C HIS A 51 15.26 -45.81 0.80
N PHE A 52 16.51 -46.23 0.73
CA PHE A 52 17.40 -46.34 1.91
C PHE A 52 17.57 -45.02 2.69
N ALA A 53 17.36 -43.89 2.03
CA ALA A 53 17.41 -42.53 2.60
C ALA A 53 16.01 -41.91 2.81
N ALA A 54 14.96 -42.70 2.97
CA ALA A 54 13.57 -42.24 3.08
C ALA A 54 13.37 -41.16 4.16
N ASP A 55 14.02 -41.31 5.32
CA ASP A 55 13.93 -40.35 6.42
C ASP A 55 14.57 -39.00 6.06
N GLU A 56 15.75 -39.02 5.43
CA GLU A 56 16.42 -37.80 4.97
C GLU A 56 15.62 -37.10 3.87
N ILE A 57 15.08 -37.87 2.93
CA ILE A 57 14.19 -37.36 1.87
C ILE A 57 12.96 -36.69 2.50
N GLY A 58 12.32 -37.35 3.48
CA GLY A 58 11.17 -36.82 4.20
C GLY A 58 11.46 -35.48 4.88
N ALA A 59 12.58 -35.38 5.59
CA ALA A 59 13.00 -34.14 6.25
C ALA A 59 13.23 -33.00 5.24
N ARG A 60 13.92 -33.27 4.12
CA ARG A 60 14.16 -32.26 3.07
C ARG A 60 12.87 -31.80 2.40
N LEU A 61 11.93 -32.71 2.15
CA LEU A 61 10.62 -32.36 1.58
C LEU A 61 9.80 -31.47 2.51
N GLN A 62 9.80 -31.76 3.82
CA GLN A 62 9.14 -30.91 4.82
C GLN A 62 9.76 -29.52 4.88
N GLN A 63 11.10 -29.44 4.90
CA GLN A 63 11.81 -28.16 4.89
C GLN A 63 11.49 -27.34 3.63
N LEU A 64 11.50 -27.98 2.44
CA LEU A 64 11.15 -27.33 1.18
C LEU A 64 9.72 -26.78 1.21
N HIS A 65 8.77 -27.57 1.71
CA HIS A 65 7.37 -27.14 1.83
C HIS A 65 7.23 -25.94 2.77
N GLN A 66 7.84 -25.99 3.95
CA GLN A 66 7.81 -24.88 4.90
C GLN A 66 8.40 -23.59 4.31
N GLN A 67 9.54 -23.68 3.64
CA GLN A 67 10.18 -22.52 3.00
C GLN A 67 9.32 -21.94 1.87
N TRP A 68 8.69 -22.81 1.06
CA TRP A 68 7.79 -22.39 -0.01
C TRP A 68 6.55 -21.67 0.52
N THR A 69 5.89 -22.25 1.53
CA THR A 69 4.70 -21.64 2.16
C THR A 69 5.05 -20.29 2.80
N GLN A 70 6.16 -20.19 3.55
CA GLN A 70 6.59 -18.91 4.11
C GLN A 70 6.90 -17.85 3.04
N LEU A 71 7.42 -18.27 1.88
CA LEU A 71 7.66 -17.35 0.77
C LEU A 71 6.34 -16.84 0.18
N GLN A 72 5.34 -17.71 -0.01
CA GLN A 72 4.01 -17.35 -0.48
C GLN A 72 3.30 -16.39 0.49
N GLU A 73 3.36 -16.66 1.79
CA GLU A 73 2.79 -15.79 2.83
C GLU A 73 3.41 -14.39 2.79
N LYS A 74 4.74 -14.30 2.73
CA LYS A 74 5.45 -13.01 2.62
C LYS A 74 5.11 -12.27 1.34
N ALA A 75 4.95 -12.98 0.23
CA ALA A 75 4.55 -12.40 -1.04
C ALA A 75 3.12 -11.82 -0.96
N LEU A 76 2.19 -12.56 -0.34
CA LEU A 76 0.81 -12.10 -0.13
C LEU A 76 0.76 -10.86 0.79
N GLN A 77 1.49 -10.88 1.91
CA GLN A 77 1.57 -9.72 2.80
C GLN A 77 2.12 -8.49 2.08
N ARG A 78 3.18 -8.67 1.29
CA ARG A 78 3.75 -7.56 0.50
C ARG A 78 2.75 -7.02 -0.53
N LYS A 79 1.94 -7.89 -1.15
CA LYS A 79 0.88 -7.46 -2.06
C LYS A 79 -0.11 -6.54 -1.34
N GLN A 80 -0.62 -6.97 -0.19
CA GLN A 80 -1.57 -6.19 0.61
C GLN A 80 -0.98 -4.83 1.00
N ASP A 81 0.26 -4.81 1.51
CA ASP A 81 0.95 -3.57 1.88
C ASP A 81 1.10 -2.58 0.69
N LEU A 82 1.32 -3.09 -0.53
CA LEU A 82 1.42 -2.26 -1.73
C LEU A 82 0.05 -1.79 -2.22
N GLU A 83 -0.99 -2.60 -2.09
CA GLU A 83 -2.37 -2.23 -2.42
C GLU A 83 -2.89 -1.14 -1.46
N ASP A 84 -2.64 -1.28 -0.16
CA ASP A 84 -2.97 -0.27 0.85
C ASP A 84 -2.24 1.06 0.56
N SER A 85 -0.95 0.99 0.25
CA SER A 85 -0.16 2.17 -0.15
C SER A 85 -0.69 2.81 -1.43
N LEU A 86 -1.09 2.01 -2.42
CA LEU A 86 -1.63 2.52 -3.68
C LEU A 86 -2.91 3.29 -3.43
N GLN A 87 -3.81 2.74 -2.61
CA GLN A 87 -5.07 3.37 -2.27
C GLN A 87 -4.85 4.74 -1.59
N ALA A 88 -3.95 4.78 -0.60
CA ALA A 88 -3.61 6.02 0.09
C ALA A 88 -3.01 7.07 -0.85
N GLN A 89 -2.06 6.68 -1.70
CA GLN A 89 -1.41 7.61 -2.64
C GLN A 89 -2.38 8.11 -3.73
N GLN A 90 -3.32 7.26 -4.17
CA GLN A 90 -4.36 7.68 -5.10
C GLN A 90 -5.28 8.72 -4.44
N TYR A 91 -5.72 8.48 -3.20
CA TYR A 91 -6.52 9.45 -2.45
C TYR A 91 -5.81 10.80 -2.33
N PHE A 92 -4.52 10.82 -1.95
CA PHE A 92 -3.78 12.08 -1.85
C PHE A 92 -3.63 12.79 -3.19
N ALA A 93 -3.43 12.05 -4.29
CA ALA A 93 -3.37 12.63 -5.62
C ALA A 93 -4.72 13.27 -6.01
N ASP A 94 -5.81 12.52 -5.85
CA ASP A 94 -7.17 12.96 -6.17
C ASP A 94 -7.59 14.16 -5.28
N ALA A 95 -7.21 14.15 -4.00
CA ALA A 95 -7.48 15.25 -3.06
C ALA A 95 -6.73 16.52 -3.44
N ASN A 96 -5.44 16.41 -3.81
CA ASN A 96 -4.66 17.55 -4.29
C ASN A 96 -5.22 18.14 -5.59
N GLU A 97 -5.69 17.29 -6.52
CA GLU A 97 -6.36 17.73 -7.74
C GLU A 97 -7.65 18.48 -7.41
N ALA A 98 -8.45 17.93 -6.49
CA ALA A 98 -9.68 18.58 -6.02
C ALA A 98 -9.41 19.94 -5.36
N GLU A 99 -8.38 20.05 -4.52
CA GLU A 99 -7.96 21.32 -3.93
C GLU A 99 -7.52 22.34 -4.99
N SER A 100 -6.74 21.89 -5.98
CA SER A 100 -6.30 22.76 -7.08
C SER A 100 -7.50 23.27 -7.88
N TRP A 101 -8.47 22.41 -8.18
CA TRP A 101 -9.69 22.78 -8.89
C TRP A 101 -10.51 23.81 -8.10
N MET A 102 -10.68 23.61 -6.78
CA MET A 102 -11.40 24.56 -5.94
C MET A 102 -10.73 25.93 -5.92
N ARG A 103 -9.40 25.98 -5.80
CA ARG A 103 -8.63 27.23 -5.86
C ARG A 103 -8.74 27.95 -7.21
N GLU A 104 -8.88 27.21 -8.30
CA GLU A 104 -9.10 27.78 -9.63
C GLU A 104 -10.49 28.40 -9.78
N LYS A 105 -11.52 27.76 -9.21
CA LYS A 105 -12.92 28.22 -9.32
C LYS A 105 -13.30 29.30 -8.30
N GLU A 106 -12.60 29.40 -7.18
CA GLU A 106 -12.86 30.37 -6.10
C GLU A 106 -12.93 31.85 -6.58
N PRO A 107 -12.03 32.35 -7.44
CA PRO A 107 -12.11 33.72 -7.95
C PRO A 107 -13.36 33.99 -8.82
N MET A 108 -13.84 32.98 -9.55
CA MET A 108 -15.02 33.10 -10.40
C MET A 108 -16.30 33.28 -9.55
N ALA A 109 -16.35 32.64 -8.39
CA ALA A 109 -17.44 32.78 -7.43
C ALA A 109 -17.41 34.14 -6.69
N ASN A 110 -16.22 34.71 -6.48
CA ASN A 110 -16.03 35.96 -5.74
C ASN A 110 -16.08 37.23 -6.60
N THR A 111 -16.39 37.11 -7.90
CA THR A 111 -16.49 38.26 -8.79
C THR A 111 -17.75 39.07 -8.48
N GLN A 112 -17.60 40.36 -8.17
CA GLN A 112 -18.71 41.31 -7.90
C GLN A 112 -19.06 42.17 -9.14
N ASP A 113 -18.80 41.64 -10.34
CA ASP A 113 -19.21 42.27 -11.59
C ASP A 113 -20.64 41.81 -11.92
N TYR A 114 -21.55 42.76 -12.08
CA TYR A 114 -22.96 42.52 -12.38
C TYR A 114 -23.34 42.91 -13.82
N GLY A 115 -22.37 43.35 -14.63
CA GLY A 115 -22.64 43.87 -15.96
C GLY A 115 -23.06 45.34 -15.91
N LYS A 116 -22.84 46.03 -17.02
CA LYS A 116 -23.15 47.46 -17.20
C LYS A 116 -24.36 47.71 -18.11
N ASP A 117 -24.82 46.66 -18.78
CA ASP A 117 -25.90 46.63 -19.75
C ASP A 117 -26.54 45.23 -19.77
N GLU A 118 -27.66 45.09 -20.47
CA GLU A 118 -28.44 43.84 -20.54
C GLU A 118 -27.60 42.68 -21.10
N ASP A 119 -26.90 42.90 -22.21
CA ASP A 119 -26.06 41.89 -22.87
C ASP A 119 -24.92 41.39 -21.96
N SER A 120 -24.23 42.29 -21.24
CA SER A 120 -23.17 41.91 -20.30
C SER A 120 -23.72 41.18 -19.07
N SER A 121 -24.90 41.56 -18.61
CA SER A 121 -25.59 40.88 -17.49
C SER A 121 -26.02 39.45 -17.89
N GLU A 122 -26.58 39.28 -19.09
CA GLU A 122 -26.96 37.96 -19.61
C GLU A 122 -25.73 37.05 -19.81
N ALA A 123 -24.63 37.61 -20.32
CA ALA A 123 -23.38 36.87 -20.46
C ALA A 123 -22.80 36.42 -19.10
N LEU A 124 -22.91 37.24 -18.05
CA LEU A 124 -22.49 36.89 -16.70
C LEU A 124 -23.39 35.83 -16.08
N LEU A 125 -24.71 35.90 -16.26
CA LEU A 125 -25.65 34.86 -15.83
C LEU A 125 -25.30 33.51 -16.44
N LYS A 126 -25.05 33.48 -17.75
CA LYS A 126 -24.69 32.24 -18.45
C LYS A 126 -23.37 31.62 -17.94
N LYS A 127 -22.38 32.46 -17.59
CA LYS A 127 -21.15 32.01 -16.93
C LYS A 127 -21.41 31.46 -15.54
N HIS A 128 -22.31 32.09 -14.78
CA HIS A 128 -22.68 31.63 -13.46
C HIS A 128 -23.42 30.28 -13.50
N GLU A 129 -24.35 30.10 -14.44
CA GLU A 129 -25.02 28.82 -14.68
C GLU A 129 -24.02 27.71 -15.03
N ALA A 130 -23.04 28.01 -15.88
CA ALA A 130 -21.97 27.06 -16.20
C ALA A 130 -21.14 26.70 -14.95
N LEU A 131 -20.81 27.68 -14.10
CA LEU A 131 -20.12 27.44 -12.82
C LEU A 131 -20.94 26.56 -11.88
N LEU A 132 -22.26 26.78 -11.76
CA LEU A 132 -23.14 25.96 -10.93
C LEU A 132 -23.19 24.51 -11.42
N SER A 133 -23.27 24.31 -12.75
CA SER A 133 -23.21 22.99 -13.36
C SER A 133 -21.88 22.29 -13.08
N ASP A 134 -20.76 23.01 -13.21
CA ASP A 134 -19.42 22.51 -12.86
C ASP A 134 -19.33 22.11 -11.38
N LEU A 135 -19.86 22.93 -10.47
CA LEU A 135 -19.90 22.64 -9.03
C LEU A 135 -20.73 21.40 -8.70
N GLU A 136 -21.90 21.23 -9.34
CA GLU A 136 -22.74 20.05 -9.17
C GLU A 136 -22.02 18.78 -9.62
N ALA A 137 -21.40 18.82 -10.81
CA ALA A 137 -20.62 17.71 -11.34
C ALA A 137 -19.44 17.35 -10.42
N PHE A 138 -18.72 18.36 -9.92
CA PHE A 138 -17.60 18.18 -9.00
C PHE A 138 -18.03 17.61 -7.64
N GLY A 139 -19.29 17.82 -7.23
CA GLY A 139 -19.87 17.16 -6.07
C GLY A 139 -19.74 15.63 -6.09
N ASN A 140 -19.70 15.01 -7.28
CA ASN A 140 -19.47 13.57 -7.41
C ASN A 140 -18.01 13.19 -7.09
N THR A 141 -17.04 14.02 -7.48
CA THR A 141 -15.62 13.84 -7.12
C THR A 141 -15.43 13.88 -5.61
N ILE A 142 -16.07 14.83 -4.92
CA ILE A 142 -16.03 14.92 -3.44
C ILE A 142 -16.65 13.68 -2.78
N LYS A 143 -17.78 13.18 -3.32
CA LYS A 143 -18.38 11.92 -2.82
C LYS A 143 -17.42 10.74 -3.00
N SER A 144 -16.81 10.60 -4.18
CA SER A 144 -15.82 9.56 -4.45
C SER A 144 -14.62 9.64 -3.50
N LEU A 145 -14.06 10.84 -3.29
CA LEU A 145 -12.97 11.07 -2.33
C LEU A 145 -13.35 10.67 -0.91
N ARG A 146 -14.59 10.95 -0.49
CA ARG A 146 -15.09 10.55 0.83
C ARG A 146 -15.21 9.03 0.95
N GLU A 147 -15.70 8.36 -0.08
CA GLU A 147 -15.80 6.89 -0.12
C GLU A 147 -14.42 6.24 -0.12
N GLN A 148 -13.47 6.78 -0.89
CA GLN A 148 -12.07 6.38 -0.88
C GLN A 148 -11.45 6.57 0.51
N ALA A 149 -11.64 7.72 1.16
CA ALA A 149 -11.14 7.99 2.50
C ALA A 149 -11.68 7.02 3.55
N ASN A 150 -12.98 6.70 3.49
CA ASN A 150 -13.60 5.70 4.38
C ASN A 150 -13.07 4.28 4.12
N SER A 151 -12.69 4.00 2.87
CA SER A 151 -12.18 2.70 2.46
C SER A 151 -10.67 2.55 2.66
N CYS A 152 -9.95 3.66 2.84
CA CYS A 152 -8.53 3.67 3.15
C CYS A 152 -8.33 3.08 4.55
N ARG A 153 -7.96 1.79 4.59
CA ARG A 153 -7.49 1.18 5.83
C ARG A 153 -6.16 1.83 6.18
N GLN A 154 -6.17 2.60 7.26
CA GLN A 154 -5.00 3.23 7.84
C GLN A 154 -3.93 2.14 8.11
N GLN A 155 -2.86 2.08 7.30
CA GLN A 155 -1.55 1.81 7.86
C GLN A 155 -1.04 3.17 8.29
N GLU A 156 -0.97 3.38 9.61
CA GLU A 156 -0.41 4.58 10.21
C GLU A 156 0.83 5.02 9.42
N SER A 157 0.84 6.28 8.97
CA SER A 157 2.08 6.90 8.54
C SER A 157 3.10 6.69 9.66
N PRO A 158 4.36 6.30 9.37
CA PRO A 158 5.40 6.33 10.38
C PRO A 158 5.33 7.71 11.03
N VAL A 159 4.96 7.76 12.31
CA VAL A 159 4.75 9.02 12.99
C VAL A 159 6.13 9.64 13.07
N VAL A 160 6.36 10.73 12.35
CA VAL A 160 7.55 11.56 12.59
C VAL A 160 7.31 12.26 13.92
N ASP A 161 8.05 11.86 14.94
CA ASP A 161 8.09 12.57 16.22
C ASP A 161 8.52 14.03 16.00
N VAL A 162 8.27 14.93 16.95
CA VAL A 162 8.69 16.35 16.93
C VAL A 162 10.20 16.54 16.70
N SER A 163 10.97 15.46 16.82
CA SER A 163 12.41 15.36 16.55
C SER A 163 12.78 14.88 15.14
N GLY A 164 11.81 14.62 14.25
CA GLY A 164 12.02 14.12 12.88
C GLY A 164 12.43 12.65 12.78
N LYS A 165 12.23 11.85 13.84
CA LYS A 165 12.58 10.42 13.88
C LYS A 165 11.36 9.57 13.56
N GLU A 166 11.56 8.49 12.81
CA GLU A 166 10.52 7.54 12.44
C GLU A 166 10.05 6.75 13.68
N CYS A 167 8.74 6.78 13.97
CA CYS A 167 8.12 5.98 15.01
C CYS A 167 7.21 4.89 14.44
N VAL A 168 7.14 3.76 15.16
CA VAL A 168 6.32 2.58 14.82
C VAL A 168 5.61 2.06 16.06
N VAL A 169 4.43 1.45 15.89
CA VAL A 169 3.68 0.82 16.98
C VAL A 169 3.97 -0.68 17.02
N ALA A 170 4.19 -1.21 18.23
CA ALA A 170 4.35 -2.64 18.45
C ALA A 170 3.03 -3.38 18.23
N LEU A 171 3.00 -4.30 17.26
CA LEU A 171 1.81 -5.11 16.93
C LEU A 171 1.63 -6.31 17.87
N TYR A 172 2.71 -6.74 18.53
CA TYR A 172 2.77 -7.91 19.40
C TYR A 172 3.58 -7.60 20.65
N ASP A 173 3.30 -8.33 21.72
CA ASP A 173 4.19 -8.37 22.88
C ASP A 173 5.50 -9.07 22.49
N TYR A 174 6.62 -8.45 22.82
CA TYR A 174 7.96 -8.98 22.64
C TYR A 174 8.75 -8.83 23.94
N ALA A 175 9.27 -9.94 24.45
CA ALA A 175 10.13 -9.96 25.63
C ALA A 175 11.35 -10.84 25.34
N GLU A 176 12.54 -10.22 25.30
CA GLU A 176 13.80 -10.93 25.12
C GLU A 176 14.30 -11.51 26.46
N LYS A 177 14.96 -12.66 26.42
CA LYS A 177 15.34 -13.43 27.62
C LYS A 177 16.55 -12.84 28.39
N SER A 178 17.17 -11.79 27.86
CA SER A 178 18.38 -11.17 28.41
C SER A 178 18.03 -9.94 29.27
N PRO A 179 18.56 -9.79 30.49
CA PRO A 179 18.25 -8.69 31.40
C PRO A 179 18.84 -7.33 30.99
N ARG A 180 19.48 -7.24 29.81
CA ARG A 180 20.06 -6.00 29.27
C ARG A 180 19.28 -5.43 28.08
N GLU A 181 18.21 -6.07 27.64
CA GLU A 181 17.49 -5.69 26.44
C GLU A 181 15.99 -5.46 26.69
N VAL A 182 15.40 -4.70 25.76
CA VAL A 182 14.14 -3.99 25.91
C VAL A 182 12.96 -4.94 25.68
N SER A 183 11.96 -4.91 26.55
CA SER A 183 10.66 -5.53 26.30
C SER A 183 9.70 -4.52 25.66
N MET A 184 8.90 -4.94 24.69
CA MET A 184 7.88 -4.15 24.02
C MET A 184 6.51 -4.80 24.27
N LYS A 185 5.48 -4.02 24.57
CA LYS A 185 4.10 -4.49 24.63
C LYS A 185 3.33 -4.06 23.39
N ARG A 186 2.31 -4.83 23.03
CA ARG A 186 1.36 -4.44 21.98
C ARG A 186 0.80 -3.05 22.29
N GLY A 187 0.92 -2.15 21.33
CA GLY A 187 0.48 -0.77 21.43
C GLY A 187 1.57 0.23 21.82
N ASP A 188 2.78 -0.23 22.20
CA ASP A 188 3.89 0.67 22.49
C ASP A 188 4.37 1.39 21.23
N VAL A 189 4.53 2.72 21.31
CA VAL A 189 5.12 3.55 20.24
C VAL A 189 6.63 3.59 20.44
N LEU A 190 7.38 3.22 19.41
CA LEU A 190 8.83 3.05 19.46
C LEU A 190 9.50 3.85 18.36
N THR A 191 10.63 4.46 18.69
CA THR A 191 11.43 5.20 17.72
C THR A 191 12.44 4.27 17.06
N LEU A 192 12.47 4.27 15.73
CA LEU A 192 13.47 3.54 14.96
C LEU A 192 14.82 4.26 15.06
N LEU A 193 15.82 3.57 15.62
CA LEU A 193 17.15 4.16 15.88
C LEU A 193 18.14 4.01 14.71
N ASN A 194 17.82 3.24 13.66
CA ASN A 194 18.71 3.05 12.51
C ASN A 194 17.97 2.58 11.25
N SER A 195 17.66 3.50 10.33
CA SER A 195 17.16 3.18 8.98
C SER A 195 18.30 2.86 7.99
N ASN A 196 19.54 2.71 8.47
CA ASN A 196 20.77 2.61 7.67
C ASN A 196 21.59 1.33 7.83
N ASN A 197 21.00 0.23 8.31
CA ASN A 197 21.60 -1.09 8.08
C ASN A 197 21.13 -1.59 6.69
N LYS A 198 21.85 -1.12 5.67
CA LYS A 198 21.84 -1.68 4.31
C LYS A 198 22.26 -3.15 4.31
#